data_AF-A0A5C2CZE3-F1
#
_entry.id   AF-A0A5C2CZE3-F1
#
_cell.length_a   1.000
_cell.length_b   1.000
_cell.length_c   1.000
_cell.angle_alpha   90.00
_cell.angle_beta   90.00
_cell.angle_gamma   90.00
#
_symmetry.space_group_name_H-M   'P 1'
#
loop_
_entity.id
_entity.type
_entity.pdbx_description
1 polymer ?
#
loop_
_entity_poly.entity_id
_entity_poly.type
_entity_poly.pdbx_seq_one_letter_code
_entity_poly.pdbx_strand_id
1 'polypeptide(L)' 'MAREEASARRAEGADALLYLHQDFRVTESMWENENVVFDEVSAEWKEFCTSVLKFKVQDDLDLLVAAA' A
#
# COMPACT_ATOMS: atom_id res chain seq x y z
N MET A 1 -11.95 -10.44 33.60
CA MET A 1 -11.16 -9.20 33.44
C MET A 1 -10.63 -9.20 32.02
N ALA A 2 -10.84 -8.09 31.28
CA ALA A 2 -10.32 -7.75 29.93
C ALA A 2 -10.22 -8.92 28.93
N ARG A 3 -11.23 -9.22 28.10
CA ARG A 3 -11.63 -8.47 26.90
C ARG A 3 -10.44 -7.89 26.13
N GLU A 4 -10.40 -8.26 24.85
CA GLU A 4 -9.53 -7.71 23.78
C GLU A 4 -8.19 -8.43 23.56
N GLU A 5 -8.23 -9.75 23.44
CA GLU A 5 -7.39 -10.40 22.40
C GLU A 5 -7.98 -10.04 21.04
N ALA A 6 -7.86 -8.79 20.65
CA ALA A 6 -8.12 -8.33 19.29
C ALA A 6 -6.96 -8.80 18.39
N SER A 7 -6.78 -10.11 18.28
CA SER A 7 -6.31 -10.67 17.02
C SER A 7 -7.44 -10.38 16.05
N ALA A 8 -7.33 -9.22 15.39
CA ALA A 8 -8.32 -8.70 14.48
C ALA A 8 -8.63 -9.81 13.48
N ARG A 9 -9.78 -10.45 13.71
CA ARG A 9 -10.47 -11.34 12.82
C ARG A 9 -10.22 -10.84 11.40
N ARG A 10 -9.54 -11.63 10.55
CA ARG A 10 -9.54 -11.39 9.11
C ARG A 10 -11.01 -11.32 8.71
N ALA A 11 -11.51 -10.10 8.59
CA ALA A 11 -12.80 -9.85 8.03
C ALA A 11 -12.58 -10.00 6.53
N GLU A 12 -12.65 -11.25 6.06
CA GLU A 12 -12.86 -11.53 4.64
C GLU A 12 -14.11 -10.75 4.22
N GLY A 13 -13.91 -9.58 3.62
CA GLY A 13 -14.97 -8.67 3.17
C GLY A 13 -15.03 -7.28 3.81
N ALA A 14 -14.12 -6.89 4.72
CA ALA A 14 -14.00 -5.49 5.15
C ALA A 14 -12.98 -4.75 4.27
N ASP A 15 -13.22 -3.47 3.99
CA ASP A 15 -12.22 -2.59 3.39
C ASP A 15 -10.93 -2.66 4.21
N ALA A 16 -9.89 -3.27 3.64
CA ALA A 16 -8.59 -3.41 4.28
C ALA A 16 -7.83 -2.09 4.17
N LEU A 17 -7.36 -1.56 5.30
CA LEU A 17 -6.52 -0.37 5.32
C LEU A 17 -5.08 -0.79 5.04
N LEU A 18 -4.51 -0.26 3.97
CA LEU A 18 -3.12 -0.46 3.59
C LEU A 18 -2.36 0.86 3.63
N TYR A 19 -1.08 0.76 3.96
CA TYR A 19 -0.18 1.90 4.09
C TYR A 19 0.86 1.83 2.99
N LEU A 20 1.00 2.90 2.22
CA LEU A 20 2.11 3.11 1.30
C LEU A 20 3.16 4.00 1.98
N HIS A 21 4.36 3.49 2.14
CA HIS A 21 5.49 4.19 2.78
C HIS A 21 6.31 5.01 1.78
N GLN A 22 7.17 5.88 2.31
CA GLN A 22 8.03 6.76 1.49
C GLN A 22 9.08 5.98 0.70
N ASP A 23 9.46 4.79 1.16
CA ASP A 23 10.36 3.87 0.47
C ASP A 23 9.64 2.96 -0.54
N PHE A 24 8.36 3.25 -0.81
CA PHE A 24 7.45 2.51 -1.68
C PHE A 24 7.02 1.12 -1.18
N ARG A 25 7.31 0.77 0.08
CA ARG A 25 6.73 -0.43 0.66
C ARG A 25 5.24 -0.27 0.91
N VAL A 26 4.52 -1.38 0.79
CA VAL A 26 3.10 -1.46 1.16
C VAL A 26 2.95 -2.44 2.31
N THR A 27 2.27 -2.02 3.38
CA THR A 27 2.07 -2.82 4.59
C THR A 27 0.61 -2.77 5.05
N GLU A 28 0.20 -3.77 5.83
CA GLU A 28 -1.08 -3.75 6.58
C GLU A 28 -0.96 -3.02 7.93
N SER A 29 0.25 -2.61 8.31
CA SER A 29 0.56 -1.88 9.54
C SER A 29 1.05 -0.46 9.23
N MET A 30 0.87 0.48 10.15
CA MET A 30 1.49 1.81 10.03
C MET A 30 3.01 1.78 10.18
N TRP A 31 3.58 0.64 10.59
CA TRP A 31 5.02 0.42 10.73
C TRP A 31 5.61 -0.24 9.48
N GLU A 32 6.68 0.34 8.94
CA GLU A 32 7.30 -0.01 7.65
C GLU A 32 7.87 -1.45 7.53
N ASN A 33 8.07 -2.14 8.65
CA ASN A 33 8.67 -3.49 8.70
C ASN A 33 7.70 -4.57 9.19
N GLU A 34 6.41 -4.23 9.38
CA GLU A 34 5.40 -5.16 9.87
C GLU A 34 4.36 -5.47 8.79
N ASN A 35 3.98 -6.76 8.69
CA ASN A 35 2.94 -7.23 7.77
C ASN A 35 3.12 -6.67 6.35
N VAL A 36 4.35 -6.83 5.82
CA VAL A 36 4.75 -6.34 4.50
C VAL A 36 4.01 -7.11 3.41
N VAL A 37 3.31 -6.36 2.56
CA VAL A 37 2.61 -6.88 1.37
C VAL A 37 3.53 -6.77 0.16
N PHE A 38 4.24 -5.64 0.04
CA PHE A 38 5.26 -5.42 -0.98
C PHE A 38 6.46 -4.70 -0.39
N ASP A 39 7.66 -5.19 -0.69
CA ASP A 39 8.95 -4.65 -0.23
C ASP A 39 9.74 -3.91 -1.33
N GLU A 40 9.30 -4.01 -2.59
CA GLU A 40 9.91 -3.36 -3.75
C GLU A 40 8.90 -2.91 -4.82
N VAL A 41 9.33 -2.02 -5.73
CA VAL A 41 8.52 -1.50 -6.84
C VAL A 41 8.52 -2.50 -8.02
N SER A 42 7.74 -3.58 -7.88
CA SER A 42 7.55 -4.59 -8.91
C SER A 42 6.45 -4.21 -9.93
N ALA A 43 6.29 -5.00 -11.00
CA ALA A 43 5.19 -4.79 -11.96
C ALA A 43 3.81 -4.98 -11.31
N GLU A 44 3.67 -5.99 -10.43
CA GLU A 44 2.45 -6.25 -9.66
C GLU A 44 2.15 -5.10 -8.69
N TRP A 45 3.18 -4.58 -8.02
CA TRP A 45 3.05 -3.40 -7.18
C TRP A 45 2.49 -2.21 -7.95
N LYS A 46 2.99 -1.95 -9.17
CA LYS A 46 2.52 -0.83 -10.00
C LYS A 46 1.06 -0.98 -10.37
N GLU A 47 0.65 -2.19 -10.77
CA GLU A 47 -0.74 -2.50 -11.09
C GLU A 47 -1.64 -2.35 -9.86
N PHE A 48 -1.20 -2.88 -8.71
CA PHE A 48 -1.92 -2.80 -7.44
C PHE A 48 -2.10 -1.35 -6.98
N CYS A 49 -1.02 -0.59 -6.89
CA CYS A 49 -1.06 0.81 -6.48
C CYS A 49 -1.93 1.66 -7.42
N THR A 50 -1.83 1.44 -8.74
CA THR A 50 -2.61 2.20 -9.73
C THR A 50 -4.09 1.82 -9.68
N SER A 51 -4.41 0.54 -9.55
CA SER A 51 -5.78 0.03 -9.67
C SER A 51 -6.56 0.12 -8.37
N VAL A 52 -5.92 -0.20 -7.24
CA VAL A 52 -6.54 -0.30 -5.91
C VAL A 52 -6.31 0.97 -5.11
N LEU A 53 -5.04 1.33 -4.86
CA LEU A 53 -4.70 2.52 -4.05
C LEU A 53 -4.90 3.85 -4.78
N LYS A 54 -5.15 3.80 -6.10
CA LYS A 54 -5.22 4.96 -6.99
C LYS A 54 -3.99 5.88 -6.87
N PHE A 55 -2.84 5.26 -6.66
CA PHE A 55 -1.53 5.89 -6.58
C PHE A 55 -0.67 5.48 -7.79
N LYS A 56 -0.02 6.46 -8.40
CA LYS A 56 0.97 6.25 -9.46
C LYS A 56 2.20 7.09 -9.16
N VAL A 57 3.39 6.48 -9.24
CA VAL A 57 4.65 7.22 -9.29
C VAL A 57 4.75 7.86 -10.66
N GLN A 58 4.90 9.19 -10.70
CA GLN A 58 5.19 9.86 -11.97
C GLN A 58 6.62 9.51 -12.37
N ASP A 59 6.78 8.97 -13.56
CA ASP A 59 8.09 8.85 -14.16
C ASP A 59 8.47 10.20 -14.78
N ASP A 60 9.77 10.49 -14.96
CA ASP A 60 10.25 11.79 -15.48
C ASP A 60 9.56 12.22 -16.78
N LEU A 61 9.18 11.25 -17.62
CA LEU A 61 8.46 11.49 -18.87
C LEU A 61 7.04 12.04 -18.64
N ASP A 62 6.36 11.63 -17.58
CA ASP A 62 5.03 12.15 -17.21
C ASP A 62 5.12 13.64 -16.81
N LEU A 63 6.18 14.04 -16.09
CA LEU A 63 6.39 15.44 -15.71
C LEU A 63 6.64 16.34 -16.93
N LEU A 64 7.41 15.85 -17.91
CA LEU A 64 7.69 16.61 -19.14
C LEU A 64 6.43 16.82 -19.99
N VAL A 65 5.55 15.83 -20.05
CA VAL A 65 4.28 15.92 -20.80
C VAL A 65 3.27 16.81 -20.07
N ALA A 66 3.25 16.81 -18.74
CA ALA A 66 2.37 17.71 -17.96
C ALA A 66 2.77 19.19 -18.04
N ALA A 67 4.03 19.47 -18.39
CA ALA A 67 4.57 20.83 -18.51
C ALA A 67 4.47 21.44 -19.93
N ALA A 68 3.97 20.67 -20.91
CA ALA A 68 3.80 21.08 -22.31
C ALA A 68 2.35 21.46 -22.62
#